data_AF-A0A832JV78-F1
#
_entry.id   AF-A0A832JV78-F1
#
_cell.length_a   1.000
_cell.length_b   1.000
_cell.length_c   1.000
_cell.angle_alpha   90.00
_cell.angle_beta   90.00
_cell.angle_gamma   90.00
#
_symmetry.space_group_name_H-M   'P 1'
#
loop_
_entity.id
_entity.type
_entity.pdbx_description
1 polymer ?
#
loop_
_entity_poly.entity_id
_entity_poly.type
_entity_poly.pdbx_seq_one_letter_code
_entity_poly.pdbx_strand_id
1 'polypeptide(L)' 'MYTHYARVFARATALALILAVPPLLGLLYIRETGSRGPLPIVAWLALTLLWNALIITLFVRGKMLR' A
#
# COMPACT_ATOMS: atom_id res chain seq x y z
N MET A 1 29.49 -4.49 4.91
CA MET A 1 28.84 -3.21 4.55
C MET A 1 27.77 -3.37 3.48
N TYR A 2 28.03 -4.07 2.36
CA TYR A 2 27.04 -4.36 1.29
C TYR A 2 25.75 -5.06 1.74
N THR A 3 25.84 -5.97 2.71
CA THR A 3 24.70 -6.75 3.22
C THR A 3 23.66 -5.93 3.98
N HIS A 4 24.06 -4.78 4.56
CA HIS A 4 23.15 -3.90 5.29
C HIS A 4 22.28 -3.08 4.33
N TYR A 5 22.87 -2.56 3.25
CA TYR A 5 22.14 -1.85 2.21
C TYR A 5 21.15 -2.75 1.46
N ALA A 6 21.56 -3.98 1.12
CA ALA A 6 20.66 -4.96 0.49
C ALA A 6 19.44 -5.30 1.36
N ARG A 7 19.63 -5.43 2.68
CA ARG A 7 18.54 -5.72 3.62
C ARG A 7 17.58 -4.54 3.77
N VAL A 8 18.11 -3.31 3.84
CA VAL A 8 17.28 -2.10 3.90
C VAL A 8 16.50 -1.91 2.60
N PHE A 9 17.15 -2.12 1.45
CA PHE A 9 16.52 -2.04 0.15
C PHE A 9 15.40 -3.08 0.00
N ALA A 10 15.64 -4.34 0.35
CA ALA A 10 14.62 -5.39 0.30
C ALA A 10 13.40 -5.06 1.18
N ARG A 11 13.62 -4.51 2.39
CA ARG A 11 12.54 -4.09 3.29
C ARG A 11 11.75 -2.91 2.75
N ALA A 12 12.42 -1.92 2.16
CA ALA A 12 11.77 -0.79 1.51
C ALA A 12 10.95 -1.22 0.29
N THR A 13 11.48 -2.13 -0.54
CA THR A 13 10.78 -2.70 -1.69
C THR A 13 9.55 -3.50 -1.24
N ALA A 14 9.67 -4.33 -0.21
CA ALA A 14 8.53 -5.06 0.36
C ALA A 14 7.44 -4.10 0.87
N LEU A 15 7.84 -3.01 1.53
CA LEU A 15 6.89 -2.00 2.00
C LEU A 15 6.20 -1.29 0.83
N ALA A 16 6.96 -0.89 -0.18
CA ALA A 16 6.43 -0.24 -1.38
C ALA A 16 5.42 -1.14 -2.10
N LEU A 17 5.71 -2.45 -2.19
CA LEU A 17 4.77 -3.43 -2.76
C LEU A 17 3.48 -3.51 -1.94
N ILE A 18 3.55 -3.59 -0.61
CA ILE A 18 2.36 -3.66 0.27
C ILE A 18 1.51 -2.38 0.17
N LEU A 19 2.14 -1.21 0.03
CA LEU A 19 1.46 0.08 -0.16
C LEU A 19 0.85 0.23 -1.56
N ALA A 20 1.37 -0.48 -2.55
CA ALA A 20 0.87 -0.47 -3.93
C ALA A 20 -0.32 -1.43 -4.16
N VAL A 21 -0.60 -2.36 -3.24
CA VAL A 21 -1.71 -3.32 -3.38
C VAL A 21 -3.09 -2.63 -3.50
N PRO A 22 -3.48 -1.71 -2.59
CA PRO A 22 -4.80 -1.07 -2.67
C PRO A 22 -5.06 -0.30 -3.97
N PRO A 23 -4.13 0.54 -4.50
CA PRO A 23 -4.39 1.24 -5.74
C PRO A 23 -4.47 0.30 -6.95
N LEU A 24 -3.71 -0.81 -6.97
CA LEU A 24 -3.84 -1.83 -8.02
C LEU A 24 -5.21 -2.52 -7.99
N LEU A 25 -5.67 -2.92 -6.80
CA LEU A 25 -7.00 -3.50 -6.62
C LEU A 25 -8.12 -2.51 -6.99
N GLY A 26 -7.94 -1.24 -6.66
CA GLY A 26 -8.88 -0.18 -7.05
C GLY A 26 -9.00 -0.01 -8.55
N LEU A 27 -7.88 -0.02 -9.25
CA LEU A 27 -7.84 0.03 -10.72
C LEU A 27 -8.56 -1.16 -11.36
N LEU A 28 -8.33 -2.37 -10.85
CA LEU A 28 -9.02 -3.57 -11.31
C LEU A 28 -10.53 -3.50 -11.03
N TYR A 29 -10.91 -3.08 -9.83
CA TYR A 29 -12.31 -2.93 -9.44
C TYR A 29 -13.06 -1.91 -10.29
N ILE A 30 -12.45 -0.74 -10.54
CA ILE A 30 -13.03 0.29 -11.41
C ILE A 30 -13.18 -0.25 -12.85
N ARG A 31 -12.18 -1.01 -13.32
CA ARG A 31 -12.19 -1.61 -14.66
C ARG A 31 -13.32 -2.65 -14.82
N GLU A 32 -13.50 -3.53 -13.85
CA GLU A 32 -14.51 -4.60 -13.91
C GLU A 32 -15.93 -4.07 -13.69
N THR A 33 -16.10 -3.18 -12.72
CA THR A 33 -17.45 -2.69 -12.33
C THR A 33 -17.94 -1.60 -13.28
N GLY A 34 -17.08 -1.07 -14.17
CA GLY A 34 -17.40 0.06 -15.06
C GLY A 34 -17.83 1.33 -14.30
N SER A 35 -17.53 1.39 -13.00
CA SER A 35 -18.06 2.38 -12.08
C SER A 35 -17.34 3.71 -12.29
N ARG A 36 -17.98 4.61 -13.05
CA ARG A 36 -17.46 5.95 -13.41
C ARG A 36 -17.91 7.05 -12.44
N GLY A 37 -18.58 6.69 -11.36
CA GLY A 37 -19.05 7.65 -10.36
C GLY A 37 -17.90 8.19 -9.50
N PRO A 38 -17.92 9.46 -9.08
CA PRO A 38 -16.89 10.03 -8.22
C PRO A 38 -16.90 9.42 -6.80
N LEU A 39 -18.08 9.02 -6.30
CA LEU A 39 -18.27 8.44 -4.96
C LEU A 39 -17.42 7.16 -4.70
N PRO A 40 -17.49 6.10 -5.51
CA PRO A 40 -16.71 4.89 -5.29
C PRO A 40 -15.20 5.13 -5.40
N ILE A 41 -14.77 6.06 -6.26
CA ILE A 41 -13.36 6.45 -6.38
C ILE A 41 -12.89 7.14 -5.09
N VAL A 42 -13.66 8.09 -4.57
CA VAL A 42 -13.34 8.79 -3.31
C VAL A 42 -13.34 7.84 -2.12
N ALA A 43 -14.33 6.94 -2.03
CA ALA A 43 -14.38 5.92 -0.98
C ALA A 43 -13.15 4.99 -1.05
N TRP A 44 -12.74 4.59 -2.26
CA TRP A 44 -11.55 3.76 -2.45
C TRP A 44 -10.24 4.49 -2.10
N LEU A 45 -10.14 5.78 -2.45
CA LEU A 45 -9.01 6.63 -2.06
C LEU A 45 -8.91 6.75 -0.53
N ALA A 46 -10.03 6.97 0.15
CA ALA A 46 -10.07 7.02 1.61
C ALA A 46 -9.63 5.69 2.24
N LEU A 47 -10.10 4.55 1.70
CA LEU A 47 -9.69 3.23 2.15
C LEU A 47 -8.19 2.98 1.91
N THR A 48 -7.68 3.41 0.76
CA THR A 48 -6.25 3.31 0.40
C THR A 48 -5.39 4.15 1.35
N LEU A 49 -5.81 5.36 1.69
CA LEU A 49 -5.13 6.22 2.67
C LEU A 49 -5.12 5.57 4.06
N LEU A 50 -6.25 5.03 4.50
CA LEU A 50 -6.36 4.30 5.77
C LEU A 50 -5.43 3.08 5.81
N TRP A 51 -5.40 2.28 4.74
CA TRP A 51 -4.49 1.16 4.61
C TRP A 51 -3.03 1.60 4.71
N ASN A 52 -2.63 2.61 3.93
CA ASN A 52 -1.26 3.10 3.91
C ASN A 52 -0.86 3.66 5.28
N ALA A 53 -1.74 4.42 5.93
CA ALA A 53 -1.50 4.93 7.28
C ALA A 53 -1.33 3.78 8.28
N LEU A 54 -2.16 2.74 8.23
CA LEU A 54 -2.05 1.56 9.09
C LEU A 54 -0.72 0.83 8.89
N ILE A 55 -0.34 0.56 7.65
CA ILE A 55 0.92 -0.13 7.30
C ILE A 55 2.13 0.68 7.76
N ILE A 56 2.16 1.99 7.50
CA ILE A 56 3.23 2.87 7.96
C ILE A 56 3.30 2.87 9.48
N THR A 57 2.15 2.94 10.17
CA THR A 57 2.12 2.94 11.65
C THR A 57 2.63 1.61 12.22
N LEU A 58 2.28 0.48 11.61
CA LEU A 58 2.76 -0.85 12.00
C LEU A 58 4.26 -1.02 11.74
N PHE A 59 4.74 -0.47 10.62
CA PHE A 59 6.15 -0.48 10.25
C PHE A 59 6.99 0.38 11.21
N VAL A 60 6.56 1.62 11.48
CA VAL A 60 7.22 2.55 12.42
C VAL A 60 7.23 1.99 13.84
N ARG A 61 6.14 1.33 14.27
CA ARG A 61 6.10 0.64 15.58
C ARG A 61 6.96 -0.63 15.64
N GLY A 62 7.64 -1.00 14.56
CA GLY A 62 8.50 -2.19 14.50
C GLY A 62 7.75 -3.51 14.59
N LYS A 63 6.41 -3.51 14.49
CA LYS A 63 5.57 -4.72 14.58
C LYS A 63 5.57 -5.55 13.30
N MET A 64 6.07 -5.00 12.20
CA MET A 64 6.03 -5.66 10.88
C MET A 64 7.37 -6.28 10.45
N LEU A 65 8.48 -5.99 11.13
CA LEU A 65 9.85 -6.35 10.69
C LEU A 65 10.77 -6.85 11.81
N ARG A 66 10.20 -7.25 12.94
CA ARG A 66 10.91 -8.02 13.96
C ARG A 66 10.97 -9.49 13.57
#